data_AF-A0A2D4FPA4-F1
#
_entry.id   AF-A0A2D4FPA4-F1
#
_cell.length_a   1.000
_cell.length_b   1.000
_cell.length_c   1.000
_cell.angle_alpha   90.00
_cell.angle_beta   90.00
_cell.angle_gamma   90.00
#
_symmetry.space_group_name_H-M   'P 1'
#
loop_
_entity.id
_entity.type
_entity.pdbx_description
1 polymer ?
#
loop_
_entity_poly.entity_id
_entity_poly.type
_entity_poly.pdbx_seq_one_letter_code
_entity_poly.pdbx_strand_id
1 'polypeptide(L)'
;MSGSHCSGANYSTLLMNLGPENCATLLLSVLLEGKILLHSLCPAVLTGVAEAVAAMIFPFQWQCPYIPLCPLSLATVLSAPVPFIVGVDSRYFDLYEPPQDVVCIDLDTNMVYISDDKKSMNWKLLPKKPCKSLLGTLRKLHPRLALVHRKTQEGSAVEMKPIEADFSWQKKMTQFEMEIQEAFLRFMAYILKGYRIFL
;
A
#
# COMPACT_ATOMS: atom_id res chain seq x y z
N MET A 1 -11.48 -13.41 20.81
CA MET A 1 -11.49 -11.93 20.75
C MET A 1 -11.36 -11.54 19.29
N SER A 2 -12.44 -11.02 18.74
CA SER A 2 -12.67 -10.76 17.32
C SER A 2 -11.86 -9.56 16.84
N GLY A 3 -10.84 -9.80 16.02
CA GLY A 3 -10.12 -8.74 15.32
C GLY A 3 -10.99 -8.17 14.21
N SER A 4 -11.66 -7.06 14.49
CA SER A 4 -12.23 -6.15 13.49
C SER A 4 -11.12 -5.73 12.53
N HIS A 5 -11.01 -6.42 11.39
CA HIS A 5 -10.15 -5.99 10.29
C HIS A 5 -10.77 -4.70 9.75
N CYS A 6 -10.02 -3.59 9.81
CA CYS A 6 -10.45 -2.26 9.38
C CYS A 6 -11.12 -2.34 7.99
N SER A 7 -12.36 -1.86 7.88
CA SER A 7 -13.14 -1.83 6.63
C SER A 7 -12.59 -0.84 5.57
N GLY A 8 -11.39 -0.27 5.81
CA GLY A 8 -10.81 0.80 5.00
C GLY A 8 -9.63 0.39 4.13
N ALA A 9 -8.96 -0.74 4.38
CA ALA A 9 -7.81 -1.16 3.58
C ALA A 9 -8.20 -1.46 2.14
N ASN A 10 -7.48 -0.88 1.19
CA ASN A 10 -7.71 -1.06 -0.25
C ASN A 10 -6.43 -1.53 -0.94
N TYR A 11 -6.23 -2.85 -0.98
CA TYR A 11 -5.06 -3.49 -1.57
C TYR A 11 -5.07 -3.44 -3.10
N SER A 12 -6.25 -3.40 -3.72
CA SER A 12 -6.38 -3.26 -5.17
C SER A 12 -5.89 -1.90 -5.63
N THR A 13 -6.30 -0.82 -4.97
CA THR A 13 -5.80 0.53 -5.25
C THR A 13 -4.31 0.61 -4.97
N LEU A 14 -3.82 0.06 -3.85
CA LEU A 14 -2.37 -0.02 -3.57
C LEU A 14 -1.60 -0.65 -4.74
N LEU A 15 -2.04 -1.83 -5.21
CA LEU A 15 -1.36 -2.53 -6.30
C LEU A 15 -1.52 -1.81 -7.64
N MET A 16 -2.68 -1.23 -7.94
CA MET A 16 -2.92 -0.47 -9.18
C MET A 16 -2.05 0.77 -9.27
N ASN A 17 -1.92 1.51 -8.17
CA ASN A 17 -1.22 2.79 -8.15
C ASN A 17 0.29 2.60 -8.06
N LEU A 18 0.77 1.63 -7.28
CA LEU A 18 2.21 1.44 -7.07
C LEU A 18 2.84 0.32 -7.91
N GLY A 19 2.04 -0.63 -8.38
CA GLY A 19 2.57 -1.82 -9.02
C GLY A 19 3.40 -2.71 -8.06
N PRO A 20 3.90 -3.85 -8.55
CA PRO A 20 4.46 -4.91 -7.70
C PRO A 20 5.71 -4.51 -6.92
N GLU A 21 6.67 -3.86 -7.57
CA GLU A 21 7.98 -3.54 -7.01
C GLU A 21 7.91 -2.44 -5.95
N ASN A 22 7.09 -1.39 -6.17
CA ASN A 22 6.93 -0.32 -5.19
C ASN A 22 6.06 -0.79 -4.02
N CYS A 23 5.07 -1.67 -4.23
CA CYS A 23 4.37 -2.36 -3.13
C CYS A 23 5.34 -3.14 -2.23
N ALA A 24 6.28 -3.89 -2.82
CA ALA A 24 7.28 -4.63 -2.05
C ALA A 24 8.30 -3.70 -1.37
N THR A 25 8.64 -2.58 -1.98
CA THR A 25 9.52 -1.56 -1.36
C THR A 25 8.82 -0.88 -0.19
N LEU A 26 7.53 -0.59 -0.32
CA LEU A 26 6.72 -0.05 0.77
C LEU A 26 6.60 -1.05 1.92
N LEU A 27 6.36 -2.33 1.64
CA LEU A 27 6.40 -3.39 2.66
C LEU A 27 7.73 -3.39 3.42
N LEU A 28 8.86 -3.26 2.71
CA LEU A 28 10.18 -3.15 3.35
C LEU A 28 10.26 -1.92 4.26
N SER A 29 9.81 -0.76 3.78
CA SER A 29 9.79 0.48 4.57
C SER A 29 8.96 0.35 5.84
N VAL A 30 7.81 -0.32 5.79
CA VAL A 30 6.97 -0.57 6.98
C VAL A 30 7.67 -1.53 7.93
N LEU A 31 8.23 -2.64 7.43
CA LEU A 31 8.92 -3.64 8.27
C LEU A 31 10.19 -3.09 8.95
N LEU A 32 10.82 -2.08 8.37
CA LEU A 32 11.97 -1.37 8.92
C LEU A 32 11.58 -0.17 9.78
N GLU A 33 10.29 0.01 10.07
CA GLU A 33 9.77 1.16 10.82
C GLU A 33 10.27 2.49 10.22
N GLY A 34 10.09 2.67 8.91
CA GLY A 34 10.48 3.89 8.22
C GLY A 34 9.56 5.08 8.51
N LYS A 35 10.03 6.29 8.17
CA LYS A 35 9.21 7.49 8.05
C LYS A 35 8.59 7.51 6.65
N ILE A 36 7.30 7.21 6.56
CA ILE A 36 6.60 7.03 5.29
C ILE A 36 5.63 8.20 5.09
N LEU A 37 5.81 8.92 3.99
CA LEU A 37 4.89 9.97 3.53
C LEU A 37 4.20 9.51 2.25
N LEU A 38 2.90 9.26 2.34
CA LEU A 38 2.03 9.00 1.20
C LEU A 38 1.44 10.32 0.72
N HIS A 39 1.30 10.52 -0.58
CA HIS A 39 0.50 11.63 -1.09
C HIS A 39 -0.31 11.26 -2.33
N SER A 40 -1.48 11.90 -2.45
CA SER A 40 -2.38 11.78 -3.61
C SER A 40 -3.28 13.01 -3.69
N LEU A 41 -3.75 13.34 -4.89
CA LEU A 41 -4.85 14.29 -5.13
C LEU A 41 -6.22 13.71 -4.75
N CYS A 42 -6.32 12.39 -4.55
CA CYS A 42 -7.56 11.69 -4.21
C CYS A 42 -7.54 11.19 -2.76
N PRO A 43 -8.27 11.83 -1.83
CA PRO A 43 -8.29 11.43 -0.41
C PRO A 43 -8.74 9.98 -0.18
N ALA A 44 -9.64 9.44 -1.00
CA ALA A 44 -10.11 8.06 -0.88
C ALA A 44 -9.02 7.03 -1.26
N VAL A 45 -8.20 7.36 -2.27
CA VAL A 45 -7.01 6.56 -2.62
C VAL A 45 -6.02 6.62 -1.48
N LEU A 46 -5.72 7.83 -0.99
CA LEU A 46 -4.73 8.05 0.05
C LEU A 46 -5.05 7.29 1.34
N THR A 47 -6.27 7.44 1.87
CA THR A 47 -6.66 6.77 3.13
C THR A 47 -6.78 5.25 2.94
N GLY A 48 -7.36 4.78 1.83
CA GLY A 48 -7.49 3.35 1.56
C GLY A 48 -6.14 2.64 1.40
N VAL A 49 -5.19 3.29 0.73
CA VAL A 49 -3.81 2.80 0.61
C VAL A 49 -3.10 2.86 1.96
N ALA A 50 -3.21 3.95 2.72
CA ALA A 50 -2.59 4.07 4.04
C ALA A 50 -3.05 2.95 5.00
N GLU A 51 -4.33 2.60 4.98
CA GLU A 51 -4.87 1.46 5.75
C GLU A 51 -4.30 0.12 5.27
N ALA A 52 -4.18 -0.10 3.96
CA ALA A 52 -3.53 -1.29 3.41
C ALA A 52 -2.05 -1.40 3.81
N VAL A 53 -1.34 -0.27 3.85
CA VAL A 53 0.07 -0.16 4.29
C VAL A 53 0.24 -0.50 5.77
N ALA A 54 -0.66 -0.02 6.63
CA ALA A 54 -0.63 -0.39 8.05
C ALA A 54 -0.99 -1.87 8.27
N ALA A 55 -1.87 -2.43 7.44
CA ALA A 55 -2.39 -3.80 7.60
C ALA A 55 -1.53 -4.89 6.94
N MET A 56 -0.69 -4.57 5.94
CA MET A 56 0.09 -5.58 5.19
C MET A 56 1.14 -6.33 6.03
N ILE A 57 1.46 -5.83 7.22
CA ILE A 57 2.38 -6.46 8.18
C ILE A 57 1.68 -7.36 9.20
N PHE A 58 0.40 -7.69 9.01
CA PHE A 58 -0.29 -8.67 9.85
C PHE A 58 0.54 -9.97 9.98
N PRO A 59 0.74 -10.52 11.20
CA PRO A 59 -0.02 -10.28 12.44
C PRO A 59 0.44 -9.10 13.29
N PHE A 60 1.47 -8.36 12.86
CA PHE A 60 1.86 -7.14 13.55
C PHE A 60 0.88 -6.02 13.25
N GLN A 61 0.82 -5.06 14.17
CA GLN A 61 0.08 -3.82 14.04
C GLN A 61 1.08 -2.68 14.05
N TRP A 62 0.92 -1.70 13.17
CA TRP A 62 1.74 -0.50 13.22
C TRP A 62 1.58 0.20 14.58
N GLN A 63 2.70 0.46 15.28
CA GLN A 63 2.69 1.02 16.64
C GLN A 63 3.08 2.50 16.70
N CYS A 64 3.57 3.05 15.59
CA CYS A 64 4.05 4.42 15.52
C CYS A 64 2.93 5.39 15.08
N PRO A 65 3.14 6.73 15.14
CA PRO A 65 2.18 7.69 14.64
C PRO A 65 1.63 7.33 13.25
N TYR A 66 0.30 7.38 13.14
CA TYR A 66 -0.46 7.06 11.94
C TYR A 66 -1.47 8.17 11.67
N ILE A 67 -1.28 8.93 10.60
CA ILE A 67 -2.13 10.06 10.21
C ILE A 67 -2.41 9.94 8.71
N PRO A 68 -3.40 9.13 8.28
CA PRO A 68 -3.63 8.82 6.87
C PRO A 68 -4.12 10.02 6.04
N LEU A 69 -4.58 11.08 6.71
CA LEU A 69 -4.89 12.38 6.11
C LEU A 69 -4.47 13.49 7.08
N CYS A 70 -3.26 13.99 6.92
CA CYS A 70 -2.67 15.01 7.78
C CYS A 70 -3.05 16.41 7.31
N PRO A 71 -3.64 17.26 8.18
CA PRO A 71 -3.86 18.66 7.85
C PRO A 71 -2.52 19.39 7.74
N LEU A 72 -2.47 20.41 6.87
CA LEU A 72 -1.26 21.21 6.65
C LEU A 72 -0.73 21.86 7.93
N SER A 73 -1.63 22.26 8.84
CA SER A 73 -1.25 22.84 10.15
C SER A 73 -0.45 21.89 11.04
N LEU A 74 -0.41 20.60 10.73
CA LEU A 74 0.35 19.57 11.46
C LEU A 74 1.60 19.10 10.69
N ALA A 75 2.00 19.77 9.60
CA ALA A 75 3.14 19.36 8.78
C ALA A 75 4.47 19.20 9.55
N THR A 76 4.61 19.86 10.70
CA THR A 76 5.76 19.69 11.62
C THR A 76 5.95 18.26 12.10
N VAL A 77 4.93 17.41 12.02
CA VAL A 77 5.02 15.96 12.34
C VAL A 77 6.04 15.24 11.45
N LEU A 78 6.29 15.73 10.23
CA LEU A 78 7.27 15.13 9.31
C LEU A 78 8.70 15.24 9.83
N SER A 79 8.98 16.21 10.72
CA SER A 79 10.27 16.36 11.40
C SER A 79 10.41 15.51 12.67
N ALA A 80 9.39 14.70 13.03
CA ALA A 80 9.46 13.86 14.21
C ALA A 80 10.67 12.91 14.15
N PRO A 81 11.39 12.67 15.26
CA PRO A 81 12.55 11.77 15.27
C PRO A 81 12.18 10.28 15.25
N VAL A 82 10.89 9.96 15.30
CA VAL A 82 10.35 8.59 15.35
C VAL A 82 9.79 8.18 13.97
N PRO A 83 9.60 6.86 13.73
CA PRO A 83 8.87 6.37 12.57
C PRO A 83 7.45 6.93 12.51
N PHE A 84 6.86 6.98 11.31
CA PHE A 84 5.47 7.37 11.12
C PHE A 84 4.94 6.90 9.77
N ILE A 85 3.62 6.83 9.64
CA ILE A 85 2.92 6.80 8.36
C ILE A 85 2.02 8.03 8.32
N VAL A 86 2.27 8.92 7.37
CA VAL A 86 1.53 10.17 7.18
C VAL A 86 1.04 10.24 5.74
N GLY A 87 -0.21 10.63 5.54
CA GLY A 87 -0.78 10.93 4.22
C GLY A 87 -1.02 12.43 4.06
N VAL A 88 -0.67 13.03 2.92
CA VAL A 88 -0.99 14.42 2.60
C VAL A 88 -1.61 14.57 1.21
N ASP A 89 -2.37 15.63 1.01
CA ASP A 89 -2.84 15.98 -0.33
C ASP A 89 -1.67 16.44 -1.19
N SER A 90 -1.55 15.93 -2.42
CA SER A 90 -0.44 16.28 -3.33
C SER A 90 -0.33 17.79 -3.60
N ARG A 91 -1.44 18.56 -3.50
CA ARG A 91 -1.42 20.04 -3.65
C ARG A 91 -0.57 20.75 -2.59
N TYR A 92 -0.34 20.10 -1.45
CA TYR A 92 0.47 20.64 -0.36
C TYR A 92 1.89 20.08 -0.34
N PHE A 93 2.18 19.07 -1.16
CA PHE A 93 3.49 18.43 -1.20
C PHE A 93 4.57 19.41 -1.69
N ASP A 94 4.27 20.26 -2.68
CA ASP A 94 5.19 21.28 -3.18
C ASP A 94 5.42 22.45 -2.20
N LEU A 95 4.61 22.57 -1.14
CA LEU A 95 4.69 23.66 -0.16
C LEU A 95 5.66 23.37 0.99
N TYR A 96 6.10 22.12 1.15
CA TYR A 96 6.97 21.70 2.24
C TYR A 96 7.95 20.64 1.75
N GLU A 97 9.25 20.92 1.85
CA GLU A 97 10.30 19.96 1.52
C GLU A 97 10.40 18.91 2.64
N PRO A 98 10.08 17.63 2.37
CA PRO A 98 10.16 16.60 3.39
C PRO A 98 11.61 16.37 3.83
N PRO A 99 11.87 16.05 5.10
CA PRO A 99 13.22 15.70 5.56
C PRO A 99 13.80 14.52 4.76
N GLN A 100 15.12 14.52 4.56
CA GLN A 100 15.81 13.53 3.72
C GLN A 100 15.63 12.08 4.18
N ASP A 101 15.32 11.85 5.45
CA ASP A 101 15.12 10.50 5.98
C ASP A 101 13.70 9.95 5.78
N VAL A 102 12.79 10.75 5.22
CA VAL A 102 11.41 10.40 4.86
C VAL A 102 11.35 9.76 3.47
N VAL A 103 10.67 8.61 3.37
CA VAL A 103 10.35 7.96 2.10
C VAL A 103 9.03 8.53 1.59
N CYS A 104 9.08 9.28 0.50
CA CYS A 104 7.90 9.92 -0.09
C CYS A 104 7.36 9.07 -1.24
N ILE A 105 6.05 8.85 -1.26
CA ILE A 105 5.38 7.92 -2.17
C ILE A 105 4.22 8.66 -2.81
N ASP A 106 4.38 8.92 -4.11
CA ASP A 106 3.37 9.51 -4.96
C ASP A 106 2.45 8.40 -5.48
N LEU A 107 1.22 8.36 -4.97
CA LEU A 107 0.21 7.40 -5.39
C LEU A 107 -0.40 7.76 -6.75
N ASP A 108 -0.27 8.99 -7.23
CA ASP A 108 -0.83 9.44 -8.50
C ASP A 108 0.10 9.12 -9.68
N THR A 109 1.43 9.18 -9.46
CA THR A 109 2.44 8.98 -10.51
C THR A 109 3.29 7.73 -10.35
N ASN A 110 3.06 6.93 -9.30
CA ASN A 110 3.85 5.74 -8.98
C ASN A 110 5.35 6.03 -8.74
N MET A 111 5.64 7.19 -8.16
CA MET A 111 7.01 7.58 -7.83
C MET A 111 7.30 7.30 -6.36
N VAL A 112 8.44 6.66 -6.12
CA VAL A 112 8.97 6.45 -4.77
C VAL A 112 10.27 7.23 -4.66
N TYR A 113 10.23 8.33 -3.91
CA TYR A 113 11.40 9.15 -3.62
C TYR A 113 12.05 8.67 -2.31
N ILE A 114 13.30 8.24 -2.44
CA ILE A 114 14.17 7.84 -1.34
C ILE A 114 15.44 8.67 -1.48
N SER A 115 15.86 9.34 -0.40
CA SER A 115 17.09 10.13 -0.40
C SER A 115 18.30 9.32 -0.89
N ASP A 116 19.25 10.04 -1.49
CA ASP A 116 20.48 9.51 -2.06
C ASP A 116 21.26 8.60 -1.10
N ASP A 117 21.31 8.95 0.18
CA ASP A 117 21.98 8.17 1.23
C ASP A 117 21.32 6.81 1.51
N LYS A 118 20.05 6.66 1.10
CA LYS A 118 19.24 5.45 1.25
C LYS A 118 18.89 4.79 -0.09
N LYS A 119 19.54 5.15 -1.21
CA LYS A 119 19.25 4.58 -2.55
C LYS A 119 19.28 3.06 -2.64
N SER A 120 20.03 2.39 -1.76
CA SER A 120 20.06 0.92 -1.68
C SER A 120 18.83 0.30 -1.00
N MET A 121 17.99 1.10 -0.32
CA MET A 121 16.79 0.68 0.38
C MET A 121 15.65 0.41 -0.61
N ASN A 122 15.64 -0.79 -1.17
CA ASN A 122 14.58 -1.24 -2.05
C ASN A 122 14.22 -2.70 -1.74
N TRP A 123 13.12 -3.17 -2.32
CA TRP A 123 12.58 -4.52 -2.12
C TRP A 123 13.61 -5.67 -2.22
N LYS A 124 14.76 -5.48 -2.89
CA LYS A 124 15.81 -6.50 -2.99
C LYS A 124 16.47 -6.85 -1.65
N LEU A 125 16.27 -6.03 -0.61
CA LEU A 125 16.71 -6.32 0.76
C LEU A 125 15.82 -7.36 1.47
N LEU A 126 14.61 -7.62 0.96
CA LEU A 126 13.72 -8.63 1.53
C LEU A 126 14.29 -10.05 1.34
N PRO A 127 13.95 -11.02 2.20
CA PRO A 127 14.41 -12.40 2.04
C PRO A 127 14.01 -12.97 0.66
N LYS A 128 15.00 -13.46 -0.09
CA LYS A 128 14.87 -13.75 -1.53
C LYS A 128 13.71 -14.69 -1.87
N LYS A 129 13.53 -15.77 -1.10
CA LYS A 129 12.50 -16.79 -1.35
C LYS A 129 11.07 -16.23 -1.21
N PRO A 130 10.66 -15.67 -0.05
CA PRO A 130 9.31 -15.12 0.09
C PRO A 130 9.11 -13.87 -0.78
N CYS A 131 10.14 -13.04 -0.98
CA CYS A 131 10.05 -11.88 -1.87
C CYS A 131 9.76 -12.28 -3.32
N LYS A 132 10.45 -13.32 -3.85
CA LYS A 132 10.18 -13.85 -5.19
C LYS A 132 8.74 -14.35 -5.33
N SER A 133 8.21 -15.02 -4.29
CA SER A 133 6.81 -15.48 -4.27
C SER A 133 5.82 -14.32 -4.26
N LEU A 134 6.03 -13.33 -3.39
CA LEU A 134 5.20 -12.13 -3.29
C LEU A 134 5.12 -11.41 -4.64
N LEU A 135 6.28 -11.05 -5.20
CA LEU A 135 6.36 -10.37 -6.49
C LEU A 135 5.78 -11.19 -7.64
N GLY A 136 5.95 -12.52 -7.63
CA GLY A 136 5.33 -13.41 -8.61
C GLY A 136 3.81 -13.30 -8.60
N THR A 137 3.19 -13.28 -7.42
CA THR A 137 1.75 -13.10 -7.27
C THR A 137 1.31 -11.70 -7.71
N LEU A 138 1.96 -10.64 -7.20
CA LEU A 138 1.59 -9.26 -7.51
C LEU A 138 1.73 -8.96 -9.02
N ARG A 139 2.81 -9.41 -9.66
CA ARG A 139 2.99 -9.27 -11.13
C ARG A 139 1.92 -10.00 -11.94
N LYS A 140 1.41 -11.12 -11.44
CA LYS A 140 0.29 -11.85 -12.08
C LYS A 140 -1.03 -11.09 -11.91
N LEU A 141 -1.26 -10.47 -10.75
CA LEU A 141 -2.52 -9.79 -10.42
C LEU A 141 -2.63 -8.41 -11.06
N HIS A 142 -1.56 -7.63 -11.06
CA HIS A 142 -1.53 -6.25 -11.53
C HIS A 142 -2.16 -6.04 -12.94
N PRO A 143 -1.75 -6.75 -14.01
CA PRO A 143 -2.36 -6.55 -15.33
C PRO A 143 -3.82 -7.01 -15.40
N ARG A 144 -4.21 -8.04 -14.62
CA ARG A 144 -5.60 -8.52 -14.56
C ARG A 144 -6.50 -7.47 -13.90
N LEU A 145 -6.00 -6.84 -12.84
CA LEU A 145 -6.69 -5.79 -12.12
C LEU A 145 -6.87 -4.53 -12.99
N ALA A 146 -5.83 -4.15 -13.73
CA ALA A 146 -5.88 -3.02 -14.67
C ALA A 146 -6.90 -3.24 -15.80
N LEU A 147 -7.01 -4.46 -16.32
CA LEU A 147 -8.01 -4.79 -17.34
C LEU A 147 -9.44 -4.63 -16.83
N VAL A 148 -9.71 -4.99 -15.57
CA VAL A 148 -11.05 -4.85 -14.99
C VAL A 148 -11.37 -3.37 -14.73
N HIS A 149 -10.41 -2.58 -14.24
CA HIS A 149 -10.58 -1.13 -14.08
C HIS A 149 -10.90 -0.42 -15.40
N ARG A 150 -10.18 -0.75 -16.49
CA ARG A 150 -10.39 -0.12 -17.80
C ARG A 150 -11.77 -0.44 -18.38
N LYS A 151 -12.22 -1.71 -18.28
CA LYS A 151 -13.55 -2.13 -18.75
C LYS A 151 -14.68 -1.37 -18.07
N THR A 152 -14.49 -0.89 -16.84
CA THR A 152 -15.48 -0.07 -16.14
C THR A 152 -15.57 1.35 -16.71
N GLN A 153 -14.45 1.95 -17.13
CA GLN A 153 -14.47 3.28 -17.77
C GLN A 153 -15.03 3.24 -19.20
N GLU A 154 -14.77 2.16 -19.95
CA GLU A 154 -15.23 1.99 -21.34
C GLU A 154 -16.64 1.35 -21.45
N GLY A 155 -17.11 0.68 -20.39
CA GLY A 155 -18.32 -0.15 -20.36
C GLY A 155 -19.66 0.58 -20.27
N SER A 156 -19.67 1.92 -20.31
CA SER A 156 -20.91 2.71 -20.32
C SER A 156 -21.71 2.61 -21.64
N ALA A 157 -21.26 1.79 -22.61
CA ALA A 157 -21.78 1.82 -23.98
C ALA A 157 -22.49 0.56 -24.52
N VAL A 158 -22.57 -0.60 -23.84
CA VAL A 158 -23.28 -1.77 -24.42
C VAL A 158 -23.99 -2.68 -23.39
N GLU A 159 -25.32 -2.76 -23.55
CA GLU A 159 -26.29 -3.84 -23.22
C GLU A 159 -25.91 -4.94 -22.20
N MET A 160 -25.82 -4.57 -20.93
CA MET A 160 -26.10 -5.51 -19.82
C MET A 160 -26.99 -4.78 -18.81
N LYS A 161 -27.94 -5.47 -18.15
CA LYS A 161 -28.75 -4.82 -17.10
C LYS A 161 -27.80 -4.31 -16.02
N PRO A 162 -27.79 -2.99 -15.71
CA PRO A 162 -26.74 -2.35 -14.90
C PRO A 162 -26.43 -3.08 -13.58
N ILE A 163 -27.48 -3.58 -12.92
CA ILE A 163 -27.41 -4.22 -11.60
C ILE A 163 -26.57 -5.51 -11.60
N GLU A 164 -26.71 -6.38 -12.62
CA GLU A 164 -25.99 -7.67 -12.66
C GLU A 164 -24.49 -7.48 -12.96
N ALA A 165 -24.16 -6.49 -13.78
CA ALA A 165 -22.79 -6.11 -14.08
C ALA A 165 -22.07 -5.57 -12.83
N ASP A 166 -22.77 -4.75 -12.04
CA ASP A 166 -22.26 -4.18 -10.78
C ASP A 166 -21.92 -5.28 -9.76
N PHE A 167 -22.82 -6.25 -9.53
CA PHE A 167 -22.58 -7.36 -8.61
C PHE A 167 -21.38 -8.23 -9.04
N SER A 168 -21.27 -8.53 -10.34
CA SER A 168 -20.16 -9.31 -10.90
C SER A 168 -18.81 -8.59 -10.73
N TRP A 169 -18.81 -7.27 -10.91
CA TRP A 169 -17.63 -6.44 -10.70
C TRP A 169 -17.21 -6.37 -9.23
N GLN A 170 -18.15 -6.09 -8.32
CA GLN A 170 -17.88 -6.05 -6.89
C GLN A 170 -17.25 -7.36 -6.42
N LYS A 171 -17.82 -8.49 -6.84
CA LYS A 171 -17.29 -9.82 -6.54
C LYS A 171 -15.86 -10.02 -7.05
N LYS A 172 -15.54 -9.52 -8.25
CA LYS A 172 -14.18 -9.57 -8.81
C LYS A 172 -13.20 -8.68 -8.03
N MET A 173 -13.61 -7.47 -7.65
CA MET A 173 -12.78 -6.59 -6.82
C MET A 173 -12.49 -7.20 -5.46
N THR A 174 -13.51 -7.73 -4.77
CA THR A 174 -13.32 -8.45 -3.50
C THR A 174 -12.36 -9.63 -3.67
N GLN A 175 -12.43 -10.35 -4.79
CA GLN A 175 -11.51 -11.45 -5.07
C GLN A 175 -10.06 -10.96 -5.23
N PHE A 176 -9.83 -9.84 -5.91
CA PHE A 176 -8.49 -9.25 -6.01
C PHE A 176 -7.97 -8.76 -4.66
N GLU A 177 -8.80 -8.06 -3.87
CA GLU A 177 -8.45 -7.66 -2.50
C GLU A 177 -7.92 -8.84 -1.68
N MET A 178 -8.67 -9.94 -1.67
CA MET A 178 -8.30 -11.15 -0.93
C MET A 178 -7.02 -11.80 -1.46
N GLU A 179 -6.84 -11.92 -2.78
CA GLU A 179 -5.63 -12.51 -3.38
C GLU A 179 -4.37 -11.67 -3.08
N ILE A 180 -4.51 -10.33 -3.09
CA ILE A 180 -3.40 -9.42 -2.80
C ILE A 180 -3.06 -9.46 -1.30
N GLN A 181 -4.07 -9.34 -0.44
CA GLN A 181 -3.89 -9.45 1.01
C GLN A 181 -3.25 -10.79 1.41
N GLU A 182 -3.71 -11.89 0.82
CA GLU A 182 -3.13 -13.22 1.06
C GLU A 182 -1.66 -13.28 0.64
N ALA A 183 -1.26 -12.60 -0.44
CA ALA A 183 0.14 -12.57 -0.87
C ALA A 183 1.05 -11.94 0.19
N PHE A 184 0.63 -10.83 0.79
CA PHE A 184 1.35 -10.19 1.91
C PHE A 184 1.33 -11.09 3.17
N LEU A 185 0.18 -11.67 3.51
CA LEU A 185 0.06 -12.59 4.63
C LEU A 185 1.01 -13.80 4.51
N ARG A 186 1.10 -14.40 3.32
CA ARG A 186 2.01 -15.52 3.05
C ARG A 186 3.48 -15.10 3.16
N PHE A 187 3.81 -13.88 2.74
CA PHE A 187 5.14 -13.31 2.97
C PHE A 187 5.44 -13.20 4.47
N MET A 188 4.53 -12.61 5.25
CA MET A 188 4.67 -12.47 6.70
C MET A 188 4.79 -13.80 7.42
N ALA A 189 3.92 -14.77 7.09
CA ALA A 189 3.98 -16.12 7.65
C ALA A 189 5.30 -16.83 7.35
N TYR A 190 5.90 -16.56 6.18
CA TYR A 190 7.18 -17.14 5.82
C TYR A 190 8.33 -16.55 6.65
N ILE A 191 8.39 -15.22 6.80
CA ILE A 191 9.50 -14.58 7.56
C ILE A 191 9.39 -14.86 9.06
N LEU A 192 8.19 -15.09 9.57
CA LEU A 192 7.94 -15.48 10.96
C LEU A 192 8.02 -16.99 11.19
N LYS A 193 8.31 -17.78 10.14
CA LYS A 193 8.42 -19.24 10.27
C LYS A 193 9.56 -19.58 11.24
N GLY A 194 9.23 -20.40 12.23
CA GLY A 194 10.17 -20.80 13.27
C GLY A 194 10.22 -19.86 14.46
N TYR A 195 9.54 -18.70 14.45
CA TYR A 195 9.53 -17.81 15.62
C TYR A 195 9.08 -18.51 16.92
N ARG A 196 8.14 -19.47 16.81
CA ARG A 196 7.64 -20.26 17.95
C ARG A 196 8.70 -21.08 18.69
N ILE A 197 9.88 -21.35 18.11
CA ILE A 197 10.95 -22.04 18.84
C ILE A 197 11.68 -21.15 19.86
N PHE A 198 11.35 -19.84 19.89
CA PHE A 198 11.92 -18.86 20.82
C PHE A 198 10.90 -18.32 21.84
N LEU A 199 9.68 -18.89 21.87
CA LEU A 199 8.64 -18.65 22.88
C LEU A 199 8.63 -19.80 23.88
#